data_AF-A0A8H3QS44-F1
#
_entry.id   AF-A0A8H3QS44-F1
#
_cell.length_a   1.000
_cell.length_b   1.000
_cell.length_c   1.000
_cell.angle_alpha   90.00
_cell.angle_beta   90.00
_cell.angle_gamma   90.00
#
_symmetry.space_group_name_H-M   'P 1'
#
loop_
_entity.id
_entity.type
_entity.pdbx_description
1 polymer ?
#
loop_
_entity_poly.entity_id
_entity_poly.type
_entity_poly.pdbx_seq_one_letter_code
_entity_poly.pdbx_strand_id
1 'polypeptide(L)'
;MKTMEYDLFAWISEKRANGNAITRKIITNKAISLSKSPEFLANNLGIAGFKFSSKWLDGFLGRYDLSERRRTTVAQQLPSDLIEKQNIFLSYVMYLRIHNKYELKYMGNMDETPI
;
A
#
# COMPACT_ATOMS: atom_id res chain seq x y z
N MET A 1 24.75 1.11 14.75
CA MET A 1 25.10 1.67 13.42
C MET A 1 23.92 1.43 12.49
N LYS A 2 23.24 2.48 12.00
CA LYS A 2 22.17 2.33 11.00
C LYS A 2 22.80 1.93 9.65
N THR A 3 22.27 0.90 9.01
CA THR A 3 22.74 0.46 7.69
C THR A 3 21.89 1.11 6.60
N MET A 4 22.45 1.27 5.39
CA MET A 4 21.68 1.80 4.24
C MET A 4 20.46 0.93 3.90
N GLU A 5 20.55 -0.39 4.13
CA GLU A 5 19.43 -1.31 3.97
C GLU A 5 18.28 -1.00 4.96
N TYR A 6 18.60 -0.56 6.18
CA TYR A 6 17.58 -0.18 7.16
C TYR A 6 16.80 1.07 6.70
N ASP A 7 17.49 2.10 6.20
CA ASP A 7 16.82 3.32 5.71
C ASP A 7 16.02 3.05 4.43
N LEU A 8 16.51 2.15 3.57
CA LEU A 8 15.77 1.69 2.41
C LEU A 8 14.49 0.93 2.82
N PHE A 9 14.58 0.06 3.83
CA PHE A 9 13.43 -0.65 4.38
C PHE A 9 12.39 0.28 5.01
N ALA A 10 12.83 1.25 5.81
CA ALA A 10 11.95 2.24 6.42
C ALA A 10 11.20 3.04 5.35
N TRP A 11 11.91 3.47 4.30
CA TRP A 11 11.31 4.17 3.17
C TRP A 11 10.29 3.32 2.39
N ILE A 12 10.59 2.03 2.16
CA ILE A 12 9.64 1.09 1.52
C ILE A 12 8.38 0.95 2.38
N SER A 13 8.54 0.83 3.70
CA SER A 13 7.45 0.65 4.65
C SER A 13 6.52 1.86 4.68
N GLU A 14 7.08 3.07 4.71
CA GLU A 14 6.34 4.33 4.63
C GLU A 14 5.53 4.43 3.32
N LYS A 15 6.17 4.15 2.18
CA LYS A 15 5.50 4.20 0.88
C LYS A 15 4.38 3.17 0.75
N ARG A 16 4.56 1.97 1.32
CA ARG A 16 3.52 0.94 1.37
C ARG A 16 2.37 1.32 2.30
N ALA A 17 2.66 1.95 3.45
CA ALA A 17 1.62 2.45 4.36
C ALA A 17 0.75 3.54 3.70
N ASN A 18 1.37 4.38 2.87
CA ASN A 18 0.68 5.39 2.06
C ASN A 18 0.03 4.83 0.78
N GLY A 19 0.03 3.51 0.59
CA GLY A 19 -0.65 2.89 -0.54
C GLY A 19 0.07 3.01 -1.88
N ASN A 20 1.32 3.48 -1.91
CA ASN A 20 2.07 3.61 -3.15
C ASN A 20 2.57 2.24 -3.63
N ALA A 21 2.39 1.96 -4.92
CA ALA A 21 3.00 0.82 -5.58
C ALA A 21 4.52 1.01 -5.67
N ILE A 22 5.28 0.03 -5.20
CA ILE A 22 6.75 0.04 -5.26
C ILE A 22 7.24 -1.14 -6.07
N THR A 23 7.84 -0.86 -7.23
CA THR A 23 8.44 -1.87 -8.09
C THR A 23 9.91 -2.10 -7.72
N ARG A 24 10.45 -3.26 -8.11
CA ARG A 24 11.88 -3.58 -7.99
C ARG A 24 12.78 -2.46 -8.51
N LYS A 25 12.45 -1.89 -9.68
CA LYS A 25 13.20 -0.77 -10.29
C LYS A 25 13.23 0.46 -9.40
N ILE A 26 12.11 0.80 -8.77
CA ILE A 26 12.03 1.92 -7.82
C ILE A 26 12.92 1.67 -6.60
N ILE A 27 12.91 0.44 -6.05
CA ILE A 27 13.76 0.05 -4.92
C ILE A 27 15.25 0.20 -5.29
N THR A 28 15.66 -0.35 -6.44
CA THR A 28 17.05 -0.25 -6.92
C THR A 28 17.47 1.20 -7.13
N ASN A 29 16.62 2.04 -7.74
CA ASN A 29 16.92 3.46 -7.94
C ASN A 29 17.07 4.20 -6.61
N LYS A 30 16.21 3.91 -5.62
CA LYS A 30 16.33 4.48 -4.28
C LYS A 30 17.62 4.03 -3.60
N ALA A 31 17.98 2.76 -3.67
CA ALA A 31 19.23 2.23 -3.12
C ALA A 31 20.47 2.92 -3.73
N ILE A 32 20.49 3.11 -5.05
CA ILE A 32 21.53 3.87 -5.75
C ILE A 32 21.57 5.32 -5.26
N SER A 33 20.42 5.97 -5.10
CA SER A 33 20.39 7.36 -4.59
C SER A 33 20.94 7.47 -3.17
N LEU A 34 20.62 6.52 -2.29
CA LEU A 34 21.13 6.47 -0.91
C LEU A 34 22.64 6.21 -0.88
N SER A 35 23.13 5.33 -1.76
CA SER A 35 24.56 5.01 -1.88
C SER A 35 25.44 6.21 -2.24
N LYS A 36 24.86 7.23 -2.89
CA LYS A 36 25.53 8.46 -3.31
C LYS A 36 25.35 9.60 -2.30
N SER A 37 24.57 9.41 -1.24
CA SER A 37 24.41 10.42 -0.19
C SER A 37 25.73 10.64 0.54
N PRO A 38 26.11 11.90 0.86
CA PRO A 38 27.32 12.21 1.63
C PRO A 38 27.41 11.44 2.95
N GLU A 39 26.26 11.23 3.61
CA GLU A 39 26.16 10.50 4.88
C GLU A 39 26.62 9.04 4.74
N PHE A 40 26.30 8.38 3.62
CA PHE A 40 26.68 6.99 3.39
C PHE A 40 28.08 6.86 2.80
N LEU A 41 28.50 7.81 1.96
CA LEU A 41 29.86 7.86 1.41
C LEU A 41 30.91 8.08 2.50
N ALA A 42 30.64 8.98 3.46
CA ALA A 42 31.55 9.27 4.57
C ALA A 42 31.76 8.05 5.49
N ASN A 43 30.73 7.22 5.64
CA ASN A 43 30.77 6.06 6.53
C ASN A 43 31.12 4.75 5.82
N ASN A 44 31.08 4.70 4.48
CA ASN A 44 31.29 3.47 3.70
C ASN A 44 31.90 3.76 2.31
N LEU A 45 33.22 3.94 2.26
CA LEU A 45 33.97 4.22 1.01
C LEU A 45 33.74 3.20 -0.12
N GLY A 46 33.42 1.94 0.22
CA GLY A 46 33.16 0.87 -0.77
C GLY A 46 31.76 0.88 -1.40
N ILE A 47 30.82 1.67 -0.88
CA ILE A 47 29.41 1.67 -1.34
C ILE A 47 29.24 2.43 -2.67
N ALA A 48 30.11 3.40 -2.97
CA ALA A 48 30.03 4.20 -4.21
C ALA A 48 30.11 3.35 -5.48
N GLY A 49 30.85 2.23 -5.44
CA GLY A 49 31.00 1.28 -6.54
C GLY A 49 30.11 0.04 -6.43
N PHE A 50 29.23 -0.02 -5.43
CA PHE A 50 28.43 -1.21 -5.18
C PHE A 50 27.38 -1.42 -6.28
N LYS A 51 27.37 -2.63 -6.86
CA LYS A 51 26.40 -3.01 -7.88
C LYS A 51 25.14 -3.56 -7.22
N PHE A 52 24.07 -2.78 -7.25
CA PHE A 52 22.72 -3.17 -6.82
C PHE A 52 22.08 -4.15 -7.81
N SER A 53 22.69 -5.34 -7.95
CA SER A 53 22.25 -6.40 -8.85
C SER A 53 20.90 -7.00 -8.46
N SER A 54 20.29 -7.75 -9.37
CA SER A 54 19.07 -8.52 -9.09
C SER A 54 19.25 -9.46 -7.89
N LYS A 55 20.39 -10.16 -7.81
CA LYS A 55 20.73 -11.07 -6.71
C LYS A 55 20.83 -10.35 -5.36
N TRP A 56 21.41 -9.14 -5.35
CA TRP A 56 21.42 -8.33 -4.12
C TRP A 56 20.00 -7.95 -3.72
N LEU A 57 19.17 -7.52 -4.69
CA LEU A 57 17.79 -7.14 -4.42
C LEU A 57 16.98 -8.31 -3.88
N ASP A 58 17.13 -9.52 -4.43
CA ASP A 58 16.46 -10.73 -3.90
C ASP A 58 16.88 -11.02 -2.46
N GLY A 59 18.18 -10.92 -2.17
CA GLY A 59 18.70 -11.09 -0.81
C GLY A 59 18.19 -10.01 0.15
N PHE A 60 18.13 -8.75 -0.28
CA PHE A 60 17.59 -7.64 0.50
C PHE A 60 16.10 -7.86 0.81
N LEU A 61 15.31 -8.20 -0.21
CA LEU A 61 13.89 -8.49 -0.04
C LEU A 61 13.67 -9.67 0.92
N GLY A 62 14.47 -10.73 0.82
CA GLY A 62 14.42 -11.87 1.74
C GLY A 62 14.83 -11.53 3.18
N ARG A 63 15.89 -10.72 3.39
CA ARG A 63 16.34 -10.31 4.73
C ARG A 63 15.30 -9.50 5.50
N TYR A 64 14.48 -8.72 4.79
CA TYR A 64 13.50 -7.82 5.37
C TYR A 64 12.05 -8.31 5.21
N ASP A 65 11.85 -9.58 4.81
CA ASP A 65 10.53 -10.18 4.55
C ASP A 65 9.63 -9.31 3.63
N LEU A 66 10.24 -8.69 2.63
CA LEU A 66 9.56 -7.83 1.67
C LEU A 66 9.12 -8.67 0.46
N SER A 67 7.83 -8.94 0.34
CA SER A 67 7.29 -9.58 -0.86
C SER A 67 6.98 -8.56 -1.96
N GLU A 68 7.12 -8.97 -3.23
CA GLU A 68 6.68 -8.18 -4.40
C GLU A 68 5.15 -8.16 -4.54
N ARG A 69 4.48 -9.17 -3.99
CA ARG A 69 3.07 -9.51 -4.28
C ARG A 69 2.08 -9.06 -3.21
N ARG A 70 2.29 -7.94 -2.52
CA ARG A 70 1.14 -7.29 -1.90
C ARG A 70 0.37 -6.58 -3.00
N ARG A 71 -0.88 -7.00 -3.25
CA ARG A 71 -1.84 -6.22 -4.04
C ARG A 71 -1.81 -4.79 -3.50
N THR A 72 -1.22 -3.87 -4.26
CA THR A 72 -1.32 -2.42 -4.00
C THR A 72 -2.54 -1.83 -4.69
N THR A 73 -3.57 -2.65 -4.93
CA THR A 73 -4.92 -2.12 -5.08
C THR A 73 -5.38 -1.74 -3.69
N VAL A 74 -5.01 -0.53 -3.28
CA VAL A 74 -5.68 0.13 -2.17
C VAL A 74 -7.12 0.28 -2.64
N ALA A 75 -8.00 -0.62 -2.21
CA ALA A 75 -9.41 -0.27 -2.14
C ALA A 75 -9.49 1.07 -1.43
N GLN A 76 -10.37 1.96 -1.90
CA GLN A 76 -10.53 3.29 -1.29
C GLN A 76 -10.53 3.13 0.24
N GLN A 77 -9.64 3.87 0.91
CA GLN A 77 -9.60 3.88 2.37
C GLN A 77 -11.01 4.16 2.85
N LEU A 78 -11.54 3.25 3.66
CA LEU A 78 -12.91 3.39 4.13
C LEU A 78 -12.97 4.64 5.01
N PRO A 79 -13.97 5.51 4.82
CA PRO A 79 -14.17 6.66 5.69
C PRO A 79 -14.25 6.22 7.15
N SER A 80 -13.71 7.02 8.08
CA SER A 80 -13.74 6.70 9.52
C SER A 80 -15.16 6.57 10.07
N ASP A 81 -16.13 7.22 9.42
CA ASP A 81 -17.55 7.23 9.75
C ASP A 81 -18.36 6.20 8.93
N LEU A 82 -17.72 5.28 8.19
CA LEU A 82 -18.40 4.30 7.34
C LEU A 82 -19.47 3.52 8.12
N ILE A 83 -19.10 2.97 9.28
CA ILE A 83 -19.99 2.11 10.09
C ILE A 83 -21.19 2.91 10.60
N GLU A 84 -20.95 4.16 11.03
CA GLU A 84 -22.01 5.05 11.48
C GLU A 84 -22.98 5.36 10.34
N LYS A 85 -22.47 5.80 9.19
CA LYS A 85 -23.29 6.09 8.00
C LYS A 85 -24.04 4.87 7.48
N GLN A 86 -23.41 3.70 7.48
CA GLN A 86 -24.05 2.46 7.09
C GLN A 86 -25.23 2.14 8.00
N ASN A 87 -25.05 2.25 9.32
CA ASN A 87 -26.11 1.98 10.29
C ASN A 87 -27.27 2.97 10.16
N ILE A 88 -26.98 4.26 9.99
CA ILE A 88 -27.99 5.31 9.78
C ILE A 88 -28.79 5.01 8.51
N PHE A 89 -28.11 4.70 7.40
CA PHE A 89 -28.75 4.41 6.13
C PHE A 89 -29.63 3.16 6.19
N LEU A 90 -29.12 2.05 6.74
CA LEU A 90 -29.88 0.81 6.89
C LEU A 90 -31.11 1.01 7.77
N SER A 91 -30.97 1.72 8.89
CA SER A 91 -32.09 2.03 9.79
C SER A 91 -33.16 2.86 9.08
N TYR A 92 -32.74 3.85 8.29
CA TYR A 92 -33.64 4.70 7.51
C TYR A 92 -34.40 3.92 6.42
N VAL A 93 -33.71 3.08 5.66
CA VAL A 93 -34.33 2.22 4.64
C VAL A 93 -35.30 1.22 5.26
N MET A 94 -34.93 0.62 6.40
CA MET A 94 -35.82 -0.29 7.15
C MET A 94 -37.08 0.43 7.64
N TYR A 95 -36.93 1.64 8.19
CA TYR A 95 -38.06 2.48 8.59
C TYR A 95 -39.00 2.74 7.43
N LEU A 96 -38.49 3.19 6.28
CA LEU A 96 -39.30 3.46 5.08
C LEU A 96 -40.01 2.21 4.59
N ARG A 97 -39.33 1.05 4.58
CA ARG A 97 -39.92 -0.23 4.18
C ARG A 97 -41.10 -0.61 5.08
N ILE A 98 -40.93 -0.54 6.40
CA ILE A 98 -41.96 -0.93 7.37
C ILE A 98 -43.12 0.06 7.35
N HIS A 99 -42.83 1.36 7.38
CA HIS A 99 -43.84 2.42 7.42
C HIS A 99 -44.74 2.41 6.18
N ASN A 100 -44.14 2.26 4.98
CA ASN A 100 -44.87 2.27 3.72
C ASN A 100 -45.31 0.86 3.26
N LYS A 101 -45.02 -0.19 4.04
CA LYS A 101 -45.37 -1.58 3.75
C LYS A 101 -44.89 -2.06 2.37
N TYR A 102 -43.68 -1.67 1.98
CA TYR A 102 -43.10 -2.12 0.71
C TYR A 102 -42.82 -3.62 0.75
N GLU A 103 -43.52 -4.38 -0.10
CA GLU A 103 -43.26 -5.80 -0.27
C GLU A 103 -41.92 -6.03 -0.98
N LEU A 104 -41.16 -7.05 -0.53
CA LEU A 104 -39.84 -7.36 -1.10
C LEU A 104 -39.91 -7.72 -2.58
N LYS A 105 -41.02 -8.30 -3.03
CA LYS A 105 -41.23 -8.70 -4.44
C LYS A 105 -41.19 -7.53 -5.43
N TYR A 106 -41.27 -6.30 -4.95
CA TYR A 106 -41.22 -5.09 -5.77
C TYR A 106 -39.88 -4.34 -5.69
N MET A 107 -38.88 -4.87 -4.96
CA MET A 107 -37.55 -4.27 -4.88
C MET A 107 -36.61 -4.91 -5.92
N GLY A 108 -36.12 -4.11 -6.85
CA GLY A 108 -35.10 -4.53 -7.82
C GLY A 108 -33.73 -3.92 -7.48
N ASN A 109 -32.66 -4.68 -7.69
CA ASN A 109 -31.30 -4.16 -7.64
C ASN A 109 -30.82 -3.87 -9.06
N MET A 110 -30.12 -2.76 -9.25
CA MET A 110 -29.53 -2.37 -10.53
C MET A 110 -28.12 -1.86 -10.26
N ASP A 111 -27.15 -2.36 -11.00
CA ASP A 111 -25.75 -1.94 -10.91
C ASP A 111 -25.11 -2.00 -12.30
N GLU A 112 -24.16 -1.10 -12.57
CA GLU A 112 -23.45 -1.06 -13.84
C GLU A 112 -22.19 -1.93 -13.75
N THR A 113 -22.05 -2.87 -14.67
CA THR A 113 -20.80 -3.63 -14.84
C THR A 113 -20.11 -3.14 -16.11
N PRO A 114 -18.87 -2.62 -16.05
CA PRO A 114 -18.13 -2.26 -17.25
C PRO A 114 -17.89 -3.50 -18.12
N ILE A 115 -18.11 -3.38 -19.43
CA ILE A 115 -17.87 -4.41 -20.45
C ILE A 115 -16.47 -4.24 -21.04
#